data_AF-A0A3D2SZF0-F1
#
_entry.id   AF-A0A3D2SZF0-F1
#
_cell.length_a   1.000
_cell.length_b   1.000
_cell.length_c   1.000
_cell.angle_alpha   90.00
_cell.angle_beta   90.00
_cell.angle_gamma   90.00
#
_symmetry.space_group_name_H-M   'P 1'
#
loop_
_entity.id
_entity.type
_entity.pdbx_description
1 polymer ?
#
loop_
_entity_poly.entity_id
_entity_poly.type
_entity_poly.pdbx_seq_one_letter_code
_entity_poly.pdbx_strand_id
1 'polypeptide(L)'
;MSEEVLNDLSVTNVTTIESKRMPSAHAVEVPDYDREYFDDVAFMTSMLLVLLGNYRGSGHFGGPLAYTPFNVAVHLGGPELGGLSYDIREPKHPFADRFMLAGGHCIPTCYALWMILYEAMARRYATTGDDRYVCDPEVAVLSVDALGFRRSKGAMAKILDENGLADHPLFAQAKLRGIRPLMGHAESTDVTNDVNGGPSGIGIATAAG
;
A
#
# COMPACT_ATOMS: atom_id res chain seq x y z
N MET A 1 19.92 30.85 -2.82
CA MET A 1 19.13 30.01 -3.74
C MET A 1 17.72 30.56 -3.65
N SER A 2 17.24 31.30 -4.66
CA SER A 2 15.92 31.92 -4.54
C SER A 2 14.84 30.84 -4.60
N GLU A 3 13.92 30.90 -3.63
CA GLU A 3 12.70 30.09 -3.52
C GLU A 3 11.78 30.16 -4.77
N GLU A 4 12.04 31.11 -5.68
CA GLU A 4 11.26 31.37 -6.90
C GLU A 4 11.36 30.31 -8.02
N VAL A 5 12.03 29.17 -7.78
CA VAL A 5 12.02 28.02 -8.72
C VAL A 5 11.39 26.78 -8.07
N LEU A 6 10.56 26.96 -7.05
CA LEU A 6 9.45 26.04 -6.82
C LEU A 6 8.40 26.40 -7.87
N ASN A 7 8.39 25.66 -8.98
CA ASN A 7 7.35 25.76 -10.00
C ASN A 7 5.99 25.89 -9.32
N ASP A 8 5.21 26.89 -9.73
CA ASP A 8 3.79 26.97 -9.43
C ASP A 8 3.12 25.72 -10.03
N LEU A 9 3.04 24.66 -9.22
CA LEU A 9 2.52 23.33 -9.58
C LEU A 9 0.98 23.32 -9.58
N SER A 10 0.34 24.47 -9.37
CA SER A 10 -1.11 24.64 -9.45
C SER A 10 -1.66 24.38 -10.85
N VAL A 11 -0.81 24.34 -11.88
CA VAL A 11 -1.22 24.00 -13.25
C VAL A 11 -0.26 22.98 -13.86
N THR A 12 -0.81 21.86 -14.33
CA THR A 12 -0.06 20.85 -15.12
C THR A 12 -0.63 20.74 -16.52
N ASN A 13 0.19 20.29 -17.48
CA ASN A 13 -0.27 20.07 -18.86
C ASN A 13 -0.56 18.59 -19.08
N VAL A 14 -1.83 18.26 -19.32
CA VAL A 14 -2.26 16.92 -19.74
C VAL A 14 -2.30 16.88 -21.26
N THR A 15 -1.57 15.94 -21.85
CA THR A 15 -1.60 15.74 -23.30
C THR A 15 -2.54 14.60 -23.65
N THR A 16 -3.59 14.89 -24.41
CA THR A 16 -4.48 13.87 -24.94
C THR A 16 -3.92 13.36 -26.28
N ILE A 17 -3.73 12.04 -26.38
CA ILE A 17 -3.29 11.38 -27.61
C ILE A 17 -4.47 10.62 -28.21
N GLU A 18 -4.99 11.11 -29.33
CA GLU A 18 -6.02 10.43 -30.12
C GLU A 18 -5.43 9.85 -31.40
N SER A 19 -5.91 8.68 -31.84
CA SER A 19 -5.34 7.93 -32.98
C SER A 19 -5.34 8.67 -34.32
N LYS A 20 -6.11 9.77 -34.45
CA LYS A 20 -6.30 10.53 -35.71
C LYS A 20 -6.17 12.05 -35.59
N ARG A 21 -5.82 12.59 -34.42
CA ARG A 21 -5.63 14.04 -34.21
C ARG A 21 -4.22 14.34 -33.73
N MET A 22 -3.73 15.53 -34.05
CA MET A 22 -2.50 16.03 -33.46
C MET A 22 -2.66 16.10 -31.93
N PRO A 23 -1.61 15.78 -31.15
CA PRO A 23 -1.65 15.89 -29.70
C PRO A 23 -2.09 17.29 -29.28
N SER A 24 -3.10 17.37 -28.42
CA SER A 24 -3.54 18.63 -27.79
C SER A 24 -3.15 18.62 -26.32
N ALA A 25 -2.45 19.67 -25.89
CA ALA A 25 -2.17 19.89 -24.48
C ALA A 25 -3.28 20.74 -23.86
N HIS A 26 -3.75 20.32 -22.68
CA HIS A 26 -4.72 21.04 -21.88
C HIS A 26 -4.07 21.39 -20.54
N ALA A 27 -4.13 22.66 -20.17
CA ALA A 27 -3.78 23.10 -18.83
C ALA A 27 -4.87 22.58 -17.88
N VAL A 28 -4.45 21.87 -16.84
CA VAL A 28 -5.30 21.34 -15.78
C VAL A 28 -4.84 21.97 -14.49
N GLU A 29 -5.76 22.64 -13.80
CA GLU A 29 -5.51 23.11 -12.45
C GLU A 29 -5.40 21.90 -11.51
N VAL A 30 -4.30 21.85 -10.77
CA VAL A 30 -4.05 20.86 -9.74
C VAL A 30 -4.47 21.50 -8.42
N PRO A 31 -5.45 20.93 -7.70
CA PRO A 31 -5.86 21.48 -6.41
C PRO A 31 -4.69 21.41 -5.42
N ASP A 32 -4.72 22.24 -4.39
CA ASP A 32 -3.88 21.99 -3.23
C ASP A 32 -4.38 20.74 -2.50
N TYR A 33 -3.54 19.71 -2.42
CA TYR A 33 -3.86 18.41 -1.82
C TYR A 33 -2.86 18.03 -0.73
N ASP A 34 -2.11 19.00 -0.19
CA ASP A 34 -1.03 18.77 0.78
C ASP A 34 0.01 17.78 0.26
N ARG A 35 0.56 18.06 -0.93
CA ARG A 35 1.49 17.20 -1.66
C ARG A 35 2.63 16.63 -0.80
N GLU A 36 3.15 17.42 0.13
CA GLU A 36 4.25 17.02 1.01
C GLU A 36 3.94 15.73 1.79
N TYR A 37 2.70 15.55 2.26
CA TYR A 37 2.31 14.32 2.97
C TYR A 37 2.24 13.11 2.03
N PHE A 38 1.84 13.30 0.77
CA PHE A 38 1.88 12.22 -0.23
C PHE A 38 3.31 11.80 -0.52
N ASP A 39 4.22 12.77 -0.67
CA ASP A 39 5.64 12.52 -0.92
C ASP A 39 6.28 11.79 0.28
N ASP A 40 5.96 12.18 1.51
CA ASP A 40 6.41 11.50 2.74
C ASP A 40 5.91 10.05 2.82
N VAL A 41 4.62 9.81 2.58
CA VAL A 41 4.06 8.46 2.60
C VAL A 41 4.64 7.60 1.48
N ALA A 42 4.85 8.17 0.28
CA ALA A 42 5.49 7.49 -0.84
C ALA A 42 6.95 7.12 -0.53
N PHE A 43 7.69 8.02 0.12
CA PHE A 43 9.05 7.76 0.56
C PHE A 43 9.09 6.64 1.60
N MET A 44 8.27 6.72 2.66
CA MET A 44 8.19 5.68 3.70
C MET A 44 7.79 4.33 3.10
N THR A 45 6.81 4.32 2.20
CA THR A 45 6.36 3.11 1.50
C THR A 45 7.51 2.50 0.70
N SER A 46 8.27 3.31 -0.04
CA SER A 46 9.42 2.86 -0.83
C SER A 46 10.52 2.27 0.06
N MET A 47 10.83 2.91 1.19
CA MET A 47 11.86 2.44 2.12
C MET A 47 11.45 1.14 2.82
N LEU A 48 10.20 1.05 3.26
CA LEU A 48 9.68 -0.16 3.88
C LEU A 48 9.66 -1.34 2.89
N LEU A 49 9.26 -1.09 1.64
CA LEU A 49 9.34 -2.06 0.56
C LEU A 49 10.75 -2.62 0.38
N VAL A 50 11.76 -1.73 0.33
CA VAL A 50 13.17 -2.12 0.23
C VAL A 50 13.60 -2.94 1.46
N LEU A 51 13.18 -2.54 2.66
CA LEU A 51 13.45 -3.29 3.89
C LEU A 51 12.86 -4.70 3.85
N LEU A 52 11.60 -4.87 3.40
CA LEU A 52 10.97 -6.18 3.25
C LEU A 52 11.79 -7.09 2.32
N GLY A 53 12.16 -6.58 1.15
CA GLY A 53 12.95 -7.33 0.17
C GLY A 53 14.34 -7.69 0.68
N ASN A 54 15.05 -6.73 1.28
CA ASN A 54 16.40 -6.92 1.81
C ASN A 54 16.42 -7.88 2.99
N TYR A 55 15.51 -7.72 3.95
CA TYR A 55 15.43 -8.60 5.11
C TYR A 55 15.12 -10.05 4.71
N ARG A 56 14.31 -10.23 3.67
CA ARG A 56 14.00 -11.56 3.16
C ARG A 56 15.10 -12.14 2.27
N GLY A 57 15.92 -11.31 1.63
CA GLY A 57 16.85 -11.72 0.58
C GLY A 57 16.13 -12.17 -0.70
N SER A 58 14.88 -11.74 -0.91
CA SER A 58 14.06 -12.09 -2.07
C SER A 58 12.93 -11.07 -2.23
N GLY A 59 12.62 -10.70 -3.47
CA GLY A 59 11.55 -9.76 -3.77
C GLY A 59 11.70 -9.18 -5.16
N HIS A 60 10.70 -8.41 -5.58
CA HIS A 60 10.83 -7.50 -6.71
C HIS A 60 10.97 -6.10 -6.15
N PHE A 61 11.79 -5.26 -6.79
CA PHE A 61 12.04 -3.88 -6.36
C PHE A 61 11.61 -2.88 -7.43
N GLY A 62 12.07 -3.06 -8.67
CA GLY A 62 11.86 -2.08 -9.76
C GLY A 62 10.41 -1.71 -10.01
N GLY A 63 9.57 -2.67 -10.44
CA GLY A 63 8.14 -2.46 -10.64
C GLY A 63 7.42 -1.90 -9.39
N PRO A 64 7.53 -2.54 -8.22
CA PRO A 64 6.90 -2.03 -7.00
C PRO A 64 7.29 -0.58 -6.64
N LEU A 65 8.58 -0.20 -6.74
CA LEU A 65 9.04 1.17 -6.47
C LEU A 65 8.49 2.16 -7.50
N ALA A 66 8.47 1.79 -8.78
CA ALA A 66 7.92 2.63 -9.84
C ALA A 66 6.42 2.89 -9.67
N TYR A 67 5.67 1.92 -9.10
CA TYR A 67 4.25 2.06 -8.84
C TYR A 67 3.90 2.71 -7.49
N THR A 68 4.87 2.90 -6.58
CA THR A 68 4.58 3.47 -5.25
C THR A 68 3.85 4.81 -5.30
N PRO A 69 4.23 5.80 -6.13
CA PRO A 69 3.50 7.07 -6.19
C PRO A 69 2.03 6.89 -6.59
N PHE A 70 1.76 6.03 -7.58
CA PHE A 70 0.38 5.72 -7.99
C PHE A 70 -0.39 4.97 -6.91
N ASN A 71 0.25 4.01 -6.24
CA ASN A 71 -0.37 3.25 -5.16
C ASN A 71 -0.79 4.17 -4.01
N VAL A 72 0.08 5.11 -3.61
CA VAL A 72 -0.22 6.12 -2.59
C VAL A 72 -1.32 7.07 -3.04
N ALA A 73 -1.20 7.63 -4.25
CA ALA A 73 -2.19 8.55 -4.80
C ALA A 73 -3.60 7.92 -4.85
N VAL A 74 -3.70 6.68 -5.33
CA VAL A 74 -4.97 5.95 -5.44
C VAL A 74 -5.58 5.65 -4.05
N HIS A 75 -4.79 5.31 -3.04
CA HIS A 75 -5.31 4.98 -1.71
C HIS A 75 -5.61 6.20 -0.82
N LEU A 76 -4.95 7.34 -1.04
CA LEU A 76 -5.06 8.53 -0.18
C LEU A 76 -5.73 9.74 -0.84
N GLY A 77 -5.78 9.81 -2.17
CA GLY A 77 -6.36 10.94 -2.89
C GLY A 77 -7.87 11.11 -2.67
N GLY A 78 -8.56 10.02 -2.33
CA GLY A 78 -10.01 10.01 -2.18
C GLY A 78 -10.77 10.18 -3.51
N PRO A 79 -12.08 9.87 -3.53
CA PRO A 79 -12.86 9.81 -4.77
C PRO A 79 -12.97 11.16 -5.51
N GLU A 80 -12.96 12.28 -4.78
CA GLU A 80 -13.04 13.62 -5.37
C GLU A 80 -11.81 13.96 -6.24
N LEU A 81 -10.67 13.28 -6.01
CA LEU A 81 -9.44 13.42 -6.78
C LEU A 81 -9.16 12.18 -7.67
N GLY A 82 -10.13 11.28 -7.82
CA GLY A 82 -9.99 10.05 -8.62
C GLY A 82 -9.25 8.91 -7.91
N GLY A 83 -9.05 9.00 -6.60
CA GLY A 83 -8.63 7.89 -5.75
C GLY A 83 -9.78 6.96 -5.37
N LEU A 84 -9.49 5.90 -4.61
CA LEU A 84 -10.47 4.92 -4.17
C LEU A 84 -11.42 5.52 -3.11
N SER A 85 -12.70 5.19 -3.25
CA SER A 85 -13.69 5.26 -2.19
C SER A 85 -13.76 3.93 -1.45
N TYR A 86 -13.13 3.84 -0.28
CA TYR A 86 -13.16 2.64 0.56
C TYR A 86 -12.92 2.99 2.04
N ASP A 87 -13.29 2.07 2.94
CA ASP A 87 -12.90 2.12 4.34
C ASP A 87 -11.80 1.09 4.59
N ILE A 88 -10.64 1.53 5.08
CA ILE A 88 -9.53 0.62 5.37
C ILE A 88 -9.86 -0.37 6.50
N ARG A 89 -10.84 -0.08 7.36
CA ARG A 89 -11.32 -1.00 8.41
C ARG A 89 -12.19 -2.12 7.83
N GLU A 90 -12.80 -1.88 6.67
CA GLU A 90 -13.62 -2.84 5.94
C GLU A 90 -13.27 -2.81 4.44
N PRO A 91 -12.04 -3.19 4.07
CA PRO A 91 -11.49 -2.95 2.73
C PRO A 91 -12.17 -3.78 1.63
N LYS A 92 -13.02 -4.74 2.02
CA LYS A 92 -13.81 -5.61 1.14
C LYS A 92 -15.30 -5.27 1.10
N HIS A 93 -15.71 -4.16 1.70
CA HIS A 93 -17.10 -3.73 1.74
C HIS A 93 -17.74 -3.76 0.33
N PRO A 94 -18.99 -4.26 0.15
CA PRO A 94 -19.60 -4.44 -1.17
C PRO A 94 -19.67 -3.17 -2.04
N PHE A 95 -19.78 -2.00 -1.41
CA PHE A 95 -19.86 -0.70 -2.07
C PHE A 95 -18.52 0.06 -2.13
N ALA A 96 -17.41 -0.57 -1.69
CA ALA A 96 -16.09 0.01 -1.89
C ALA A 96 -15.64 -0.14 -3.34
N ASP A 97 -14.83 0.79 -3.81
CA ASP A 97 -14.14 0.66 -5.09
C ASP A 97 -13.23 -0.57 -5.07
N ARG A 98 -13.17 -1.27 -6.21
CA ARG A 98 -12.35 -2.47 -6.36
C ARG A 98 -10.94 -2.09 -6.76
N PHE A 99 -9.97 -2.62 -6.03
CA PHE A 99 -8.56 -2.40 -6.30
C PHE A 99 -7.92 -3.67 -6.83
N MET A 100 -7.06 -3.51 -7.83
CA MET A 100 -6.37 -4.62 -8.47
C MET A 100 -4.95 -4.27 -8.85
N LEU A 101 -4.00 -5.03 -8.30
CA LEU A 101 -2.62 -4.95 -8.73
C LEU A 101 -2.32 -5.98 -9.83
N ALA A 102 -2.51 -5.56 -11.09
CA ALA A 102 -2.34 -6.45 -12.24
C ALA A 102 -0.94 -7.09 -12.31
N GLY A 103 0.11 -6.32 -11.99
CA GLY A 103 1.47 -6.84 -11.83
C GLY A 103 1.64 -7.48 -10.46
N GLY A 104 1.12 -8.68 -10.23
CA GLY A 104 1.05 -9.27 -8.88
C GLY A 104 2.38 -9.34 -8.12
N HIS A 105 3.51 -9.41 -8.81
CA HIS A 105 4.85 -9.39 -8.18
C HIS A 105 5.22 -8.02 -7.57
N CYS A 106 4.48 -6.97 -7.91
CA CYS A 106 4.59 -5.62 -7.35
C CYS A 106 3.93 -5.49 -5.98
N ILE A 107 3.29 -6.54 -5.44
CA ILE A 107 2.58 -6.52 -4.15
C ILE A 107 3.38 -5.94 -2.97
N PRO A 108 4.73 -5.97 -2.91
CA PRO A 108 5.46 -5.34 -1.82
C PRO A 108 5.14 -3.84 -1.63
N THR A 109 4.74 -3.13 -2.68
CA THR A 109 4.32 -1.72 -2.57
C THR A 109 3.01 -1.57 -1.78
N CYS A 110 2.07 -2.50 -1.97
CA CYS A 110 0.80 -2.49 -1.27
C CYS A 110 0.97 -2.95 0.19
N TYR A 111 1.74 -4.02 0.44
CA TYR A 111 2.03 -4.42 1.82
C TYR A 111 2.72 -3.31 2.62
N ALA A 112 3.68 -2.62 2.02
CA ALA A 112 4.34 -1.49 2.68
C ALA A 112 3.35 -0.35 2.98
N LEU A 113 2.52 0.04 2.02
CA LEU A 113 1.53 1.11 2.22
C LEU A 113 0.49 0.71 3.27
N TRP A 114 -0.16 -0.44 3.13
CA TRP A 114 -1.17 -0.89 4.09
C TRP A 114 -0.60 -0.98 5.50
N MET A 115 0.64 -1.44 5.65
CA MET A 115 1.32 -1.46 6.94
C MET A 115 1.45 -0.08 7.58
N ILE A 116 1.82 0.93 6.80
CA ILE A 116 1.88 2.33 7.27
C ILE A 116 0.50 2.82 7.69
N LEU A 117 -0.54 2.56 6.88
CA LEU A 117 -1.90 3.01 7.15
C LEU A 117 -2.49 2.37 8.42
N TYR A 118 -2.34 1.05 8.59
CA TYR A 118 -2.83 0.36 9.78
C TYR A 118 -2.03 0.71 11.03
N GLU A 119 -0.72 0.94 10.93
CA GLU A 119 0.08 1.47 12.04
C GLU A 119 -0.38 2.88 12.44
N ALA A 120 -0.72 3.72 11.48
CA ALA A 120 -1.29 5.04 11.76
C ALA A 120 -2.61 4.93 12.53
N MET A 121 -3.52 4.04 12.11
CA MET A 121 -4.78 3.74 12.79
C MET A 121 -4.53 3.24 14.23
N ALA A 122 -3.67 2.23 14.39
CA ALA A 122 -3.35 1.64 15.69
C ALA A 122 -2.74 2.67 16.66
N ARG A 123 -1.80 3.50 16.19
CA ARG A 123 -1.18 4.55 17.00
C ARG A 123 -2.16 5.64 17.39
N ARG A 124 -3.05 6.01 16.46
CA ARG A 124 -4.09 7.01 16.72
C ARG A 124 -5.09 6.50 17.76
N TYR A 125 -5.54 5.26 17.65
CA TYR A 125 -6.37 4.62 18.68
C TYR A 125 -5.65 4.60 20.04
N ALA A 126 -4.39 4.14 20.09
CA ALA A 126 -3.62 4.08 21.34
C ALA A 126 -3.45 5.45 22.03
N THR A 127 -3.37 6.52 21.24
CA THR A 127 -3.19 7.89 21.76
C THR A 127 -4.51 8.53 22.18
N THR A 128 -5.61 8.22 21.50
CA THR A 128 -6.89 8.95 21.64
C THR A 128 -7.99 8.15 22.35
N GLY A 129 -7.92 6.82 22.30
CA GLY A 129 -9.01 5.93 22.72
C GLY A 129 -10.25 5.98 21.83
N ASP A 130 -10.18 6.60 20.64
CA ASP A 130 -11.33 6.76 19.75
C ASP A 130 -11.54 5.54 18.85
N ASP A 131 -12.65 4.84 19.06
CA ASP A 131 -13.02 3.60 18.37
C ASP A 131 -13.08 3.73 16.84
N ARG A 132 -13.18 4.95 16.30
CA ARG A 132 -13.12 5.17 14.85
C ARG A 132 -11.80 4.68 14.23
N TYR A 133 -10.73 4.58 15.02
CA TYR A 133 -9.43 4.12 14.57
C TYR A 133 -9.17 2.63 14.83
N VAL A 134 -10.13 1.90 15.38
CA VAL A 134 -10.00 0.45 15.61
C VAL A 134 -10.08 -0.29 14.27
N CYS A 135 -9.12 -1.16 14.04
CA CYS A 135 -9.09 -2.08 12.90
C CYS A 135 -9.11 -3.52 13.43
N ASP A 136 -9.83 -4.40 12.74
CA ASP A 136 -9.77 -5.85 13.02
C ASP A 136 -8.32 -6.33 12.82
N PRO A 137 -7.66 -6.91 13.85
CA PRO A 137 -6.33 -7.49 13.71
C PRO A 137 -6.27 -8.49 12.55
N GLU A 138 -7.29 -9.31 12.32
CA GLU A 138 -7.33 -10.32 11.26
C GLU A 138 -7.39 -9.72 9.85
N VAL A 139 -7.66 -8.42 9.71
CA VAL A 139 -7.59 -7.67 8.44
C VAL A 139 -6.32 -6.82 8.38
N ALA A 140 -6.02 -6.09 9.45
CA ALA A 140 -4.92 -5.13 9.53
C ALA A 140 -3.54 -5.75 9.26
N VAL A 141 -2.75 -5.17 8.36
CA VAL A 141 -1.33 -5.51 8.16
C VAL A 141 -0.52 -4.58 9.06
N LEU A 142 0.23 -5.12 10.03
CA LEU A 142 0.95 -4.33 11.04
C LEU A 142 2.46 -4.47 10.88
N SER A 143 3.24 -3.63 11.56
CA SER A 143 4.71 -3.61 11.41
C SER A 143 5.37 -4.96 11.72
N VAL A 144 4.81 -5.72 12.66
CA VAL A 144 5.31 -7.06 13.00
C VAL A 144 5.19 -8.05 11.82
N ASP A 145 4.24 -7.86 10.92
CA ASP A 145 4.03 -8.70 9.73
C ASP A 145 5.12 -8.53 8.67
N ALA A 146 5.99 -7.52 8.79
CA ALA A 146 7.17 -7.39 7.94
C ALA A 146 8.06 -8.66 8.00
N LEU A 147 8.07 -9.33 9.15
CA LEU A 147 8.74 -10.62 9.31
C LEU A 147 8.09 -11.74 8.49
N GLY A 148 6.82 -11.61 8.12
CA GLY A 148 6.06 -12.57 7.30
C GLY A 148 6.36 -12.53 5.82
N PHE A 149 7.07 -11.53 5.31
CA PHE A 149 7.27 -11.37 3.87
C PHE A 149 7.98 -12.56 3.22
N ARG A 150 7.29 -13.17 2.24
CA ARG A 150 7.63 -14.39 1.50
C ARG A 150 8.01 -15.56 2.41
N ARG A 151 7.42 -15.64 3.60
CA ARG A 151 7.57 -16.78 4.52
C ARG A 151 6.22 -17.49 4.65
N SER A 152 6.26 -18.79 4.92
CA SER A 152 5.03 -19.58 5.08
C SER A 152 4.42 -19.39 6.47
N LYS A 153 3.13 -19.72 6.60
CA LYS A 153 2.44 -19.77 7.90
C LYS A 153 3.17 -20.63 8.93
N GLY A 154 3.69 -21.79 8.51
CA GLY A 154 4.45 -22.68 9.39
C GLY A 154 5.75 -22.07 9.91
N ALA A 155 6.44 -21.27 9.09
CA ALA A 155 7.64 -20.55 9.55
C ALA A 155 7.27 -19.42 10.53
N MET A 156 6.19 -18.68 10.27
CA MET A 156 5.72 -17.61 11.17
C MET A 156 5.24 -18.11 12.52
N ALA A 157 4.67 -19.30 12.57
CA ALA A 157 4.26 -19.92 13.83
C ALA A 157 5.43 -20.22 14.78
N LYS A 158 6.68 -20.27 14.28
CA LYS A 158 7.85 -20.69 15.06
C LYS A 158 8.96 -19.64 15.17
N ILE A 159 8.97 -18.65 14.28
CA ILE A 159 10.11 -17.72 14.14
C ILE A 159 10.48 -17.00 15.43
N LEU A 160 9.50 -16.65 16.28
CA LEU A 160 9.79 -16.00 17.55
C LEU A 160 10.33 -17.00 18.59
N ASP A 161 9.67 -18.14 18.74
CA ASP A 161 10.05 -19.19 19.70
C ASP A 161 11.45 -19.75 19.41
N GLU A 162 11.74 -20.08 18.15
CA GLU A 162 13.03 -20.64 17.71
C GLU A 162 14.19 -19.67 17.95
N ASN A 163 13.92 -18.37 18.08
CA ASN A 163 14.91 -17.35 18.36
C ASN A 163 14.86 -16.83 19.80
N GLY A 164 14.03 -17.40 20.68
CA GLY A 164 13.89 -16.96 22.07
C GLY A 164 13.27 -15.56 22.22
N LEU A 165 12.43 -15.16 21.26
CA LEU A 165 11.85 -13.82 21.13
C LEU A 165 10.35 -13.76 21.44
N ALA A 166 9.73 -14.88 21.82
CA ALA A 166 8.29 -15.01 22.05
C ALA A 166 7.72 -13.97 23.05
N ASP A 167 8.48 -13.69 24.11
CA ASP A 167 8.13 -12.71 25.15
C ASP A 167 8.89 -11.39 25.04
N HIS A 168 9.66 -11.20 23.97
CA HIS A 168 10.44 -9.98 23.79
C HIS A 168 9.50 -8.79 23.52
N PRO A 169 9.62 -7.65 24.23
CA PRO A 169 8.66 -6.53 24.13
C PRO A 169 8.47 -5.97 22.72
N LEU A 170 9.51 -5.99 21.88
CA LEU A 170 9.42 -5.54 20.48
C LEU A 170 8.43 -6.36 19.63
N PHE A 171 8.11 -7.59 20.03
CA PHE A 171 7.15 -8.44 19.33
C PHE A 171 5.81 -8.56 20.07
N ALA A 172 5.53 -7.67 21.02
CA ALA A 172 4.25 -7.67 21.74
C ALA A 172 3.04 -7.60 20.78
N GLN A 173 3.18 -6.89 19.65
CA GLN A 173 2.14 -6.81 18.62
C GLN A 173 1.80 -8.19 18.00
N ALA A 174 2.76 -9.13 17.94
CA ALA A 174 2.48 -10.50 17.49
C ALA A 174 1.54 -11.26 18.44
N LYS A 175 1.37 -10.82 19.70
CA LYS A 175 0.45 -11.47 20.65
C LYS A 175 -1.03 -11.24 20.30
N LEU A 176 -1.34 -10.29 19.41
CA LEU A 176 -2.71 -10.05 18.94
C LEU A 176 -3.26 -11.24 18.16
N ARG A 177 -2.49 -11.76 17.20
CA ARG A 177 -2.92 -12.83 16.28
C ARG A 177 -1.78 -13.65 15.64
N GLY A 178 -0.56 -13.51 16.15
CA GLY A 178 0.66 -13.97 15.47
C GLY A 178 1.09 -13.07 14.32
N ILE A 179 2.13 -13.50 13.62
CA ILE A 179 2.70 -12.79 12.47
C ILE A 179 2.03 -13.28 11.19
N ARG A 180 1.42 -12.38 10.41
CA ARG A 180 0.76 -12.71 9.15
C ARG A 180 1.82 -13.02 8.08
N PRO A 181 1.72 -14.16 7.39
CA PRO A 181 2.47 -14.41 6.16
C PRO A 181 2.08 -13.40 5.08
N LEU A 182 3.07 -12.73 4.47
CA LEU A 182 2.83 -11.81 3.35
C LEU A 182 3.39 -12.46 2.08
N MET A 183 2.57 -12.61 1.05
CA MET A 183 2.88 -13.49 -0.07
C MET A 183 3.80 -12.83 -1.11
N GLY A 184 4.42 -13.64 -1.96
CA GLY A 184 5.36 -13.13 -2.97
C GLY A 184 4.69 -12.45 -4.16
N HIS A 185 3.38 -12.68 -4.31
CA HIS A 185 2.49 -12.13 -5.32
C HIS A 185 1.17 -11.74 -4.64
N ALA A 186 0.44 -10.82 -5.27
CA ALA A 186 -0.87 -10.38 -4.81
C ALA A 186 -1.86 -11.54 -4.67
N GLU A 187 -2.60 -11.57 -3.56
CA GLU A 187 -3.69 -12.51 -3.30
C GLU A 187 -5.01 -11.76 -3.11
N SER A 188 -6.12 -12.38 -3.50
CA SER A 188 -7.49 -11.85 -3.33
C SER A 188 -7.89 -11.61 -1.88
N THR A 189 -7.19 -12.26 -0.94
CA THR A 189 -7.34 -12.09 0.50
C THR A 189 -6.57 -10.89 1.04
N ASP A 190 -5.73 -10.24 0.23
CA ASP A 190 -4.93 -9.09 0.66
C ASP A 190 -5.77 -7.82 0.68
N VAL A 191 -6.21 -7.38 1.87
CA VAL A 191 -6.74 -6.03 2.14
C VAL A 191 -7.67 -5.52 1.01
N THR A 192 -7.26 -4.52 0.22
CA THR A 192 -8.06 -3.95 -0.87
C THR A 192 -7.91 -4.72 -2.19
N ASN A 193 -6.89 -5.55 -2.37
CA ASN A 193 -6.64 -6.26 -3.63
C ASN A 193 -7.61 -7.44 -3.83
N ASP A 194 -8.45 -7.37 -4.87
CA ASP A 194 -9.58 -8.31 -5.05
C ASP A 194 -9.25 -9.56 -5.87
N VAL A 195 -8.04 -9.67 -6.43
CA VAL A 195 -7.69 -10.80 -7.31
C VAL A 195 -6.33 -11.42 -7.00
N ASN A 196 -6.23 -12.71 -7.23
CA ASN A 196 -4.92 -13.36 -7.23
C ASN A 196 -4.13 -12.88 -8.46
N GLY A 197 -2.94 -12.33 -8.19
CA GLY A 197 -1.98 -11.91 -9.20
C GLY A 197 -0.81 -12.88 -9.32
N GLY A 198 0.08 -12.59 -10.25
CA GLY A 198 1.31 -13.36 -10.47
C GLY A 198 1.48 -13.73 -11.94
N PRO A 199 0.61 -14.58 -12.51
CA PRO A 199 0.58 -14.81 -13.94
C PRO A 199 0.20 -13.52 -14.69
N SER A 200 1.07 -13.07 -15.58
CA SER A 200 0.86 -11.84 -16.35
C SER A 200 -0.45 -11.90 -17.17
N GLY A 201 -1.20 -10.80 -17.16
CA GLY A 201 -2.43 -10.65 -17.93
C GLY A 201 -3.71 -11.10 -17.22
N ILE A 202 -3.64 -11.98 -16.21
CA ILE A 202 -4.84 -12.44 -15.47
C ILE A 202 -5.52 -11.29 -14.74
N GLY A 203 -4.75 -10.40 -14.11
CA GLY A 203 -5.32 -9.22 -13.44
C GLY A 203 -6.18 -8.41 -14.42
N ILE A 204 -5.59 -7.92 -15.51
CA ILE A 204 -6.33 -7.12 -16.50
C ILE A 204 -7.56 -7.85 -17.05
N ALA A 205 -7.46 -9.16 -17.33
CA ALA A 205 -8.60 -9.94 -17.80
C ALA A 205 -9.72 -10.02 -16.75
N THR A 206 -9.37 -10.09 -15.46
CA THR A 206 -10.33 -10.18 -14.35
C THR A 206 -10.96 -8.82 -14.04
N ALA A 207 -10.24 -7.71 -14.23
CA ALA A 207 -10.76 -6.35 -13.99
C ALA A 207 -11.94 -5.97 -14.90
N ALA A 208 -12.10 -6.66 -16.04
CA ALA A 208 -13.19 -6.41 -16.98
C ALA A 208 -14.52 -7.09 -16.59
N GLY A 209 -14.51 -8.05 -15.65
CA GLY A 209 -15.69 -8.79 -15.19
C GLY A 209 -16.25 -8.22 -13.90
#